data_AF-A0A662N6V3-F1
#
_entry.id   AF-A0A662N6V3-F1
#
_cell.length_a   1.000
_cell.length_b   1.000
_cell.length_c   1.000
_cell.angle_alpha   90.00
_cell.angle_beta   90.00
_cell.angle_gamma   90.00
#
_symmetry.space_group_name_H-M   'P 1'
#
loop_
_entity.id
_entity.type
_entity.pdbx_description
1 polymer ?
#
loop_
_entity_poly.entity_id
_entity_poly.type
_entity_poly.pdbx_seq_one_letter_code
_entity_poly.pdbx_strand_id
1 'polypeptide(L)'
;MITPIVGFILSLLLTPYIGSLMKKAGIVGRDIHKLDKPEVPEMGGIVLLLVLPLSLASLLNETLAKTLLIFLLFGVIGIIDDITHLRQSHKVLLSLLISSLVISIFVDTRLDILLTSLELGMLYYLFAILFITG
;
A
#
# COMPACT_ATOMS: atom_id res chain seq x y z
N MET A 1 -13.59 14.88 -8.21
CA MET A 1 -13.64 14.19 -9.52
C MET A 1 -12.36 14.32 -10.33
N ILE A 2 -11.56 15.40 -10.17
CA ILE A 2 -10.32 15.58 -10.94
C ILE A 2 -9.20 14.64 -10.46
N THR A 3 -9.05 14.43 -9.15
CA THR A 3 -7.94 13.64 -8.59
C THR A 3 -7.90 12.16 -9.05
N PRO A 4 -9.03 11.41 -9.14
CA PRO A 4 -8.98 10.05 -9.67
C PRO A 4 -8.63 10.01 -11.16
N ILE A 5 -9.06 11.01 -11.95
CA ILE A 5 -8.75 11.10 -13.38
C ILE A 5 -7.25 11.34 -13.58
N VAL A 6 -6.66 12.25 -12.80
CA VAL A 6 -5.21 12.50 -12.81
C VAL A 6 -4.45 11.23 -12.43
N GLY A 7 -4.86 10.56 -11.34
CA GLY A 7 -4.26 9.30 -10.93
C GLY A 7 -4.35 8.22 -12.01
N PHE A 8 -5.50 8.07 -12.65
CA PHE A 8 -5.69 7.11 -13.74
C PHE A 8 -4.78 7.40 -14.94
N ILE A 9 -4.73 8.66 -15.40
CA ILE A 9 -3.88 9.06 -16.53
C ILE A 9 -2.40 8.84 -16.20
N LEU A 10 -1.94 9.28 -15.02
CA LEU A 10 -0.56 9.09 -14.60
C LEU A 10 -0.19 7.61 -14.50
N SER A 11 -1.07 6.77 -13.94
CA SER A 11 -0.88 5.34 -13.87
C SER A 11 -0.74 4.72 -15.27
N LEU A 12 -1.67 5.02 -16.18
CA LEU A 12 -1.62 4.53 -17.56
C LEU A 12 -0.32 4.88 -18.29
N LEU A 13 0.22 6.08 -18.06
CA LEU A 13 1.46 6.53 -18.69
C LEU A 13 2.71 5.92 -18.01
N LEU A 14 2.71 5.84 -16.68
CA LEU A 14 3.88 5.39 -15.92
C LEU A 14 4.02 3.86 -15.88
N THR A 15 2.93 3.10 -15.92
CA THR A 15 2.99 1.63 -15.91
C THR A 15 3.88 1.04 -17.01
N PRO A 16 3.72 1.36 -18.31
CA PRO A 16 4.60 0.81 -19.35
C PRO A 16 6.04 1.32 -19.21
N TYR A 17 6.23 2.57 -18.78
CA TYR A 17 7.56 3.16 -18.58
C TYR A 17 8.33 2.46 -17.45
N ILE A 18 7.75 2.38 -16.25
CA ILE A 18 8.34 1.69 -15.11
C ILE A 18 8.52 0.20 -15.42
N GLY A 19 7.54 -0.44 -16.08
CA GLY A 19 7.68 -1.83 -16.52
C GLY A 19 8.89 -2.07 -17.42
N SER A 20 9.20 -1.14 -18.34
CA SER A 20 10.42 -1.21 -19.16
C SER A 20 11.68 -1.04 -18.32
N LEU A 21 11.69 -0.13 -17.35
CA LEU A 21 12.84 0.06 -16.45
C LEU A 21 13.11 -1.17 -15.58
N MET A 22 12.07 -1.78 -15.03
CA MET A 22 12.20 -3.01 -14.24
C MET A 22 12.74 -4.16 -15.08
N LYS A 23 12.26 -4.32 -16.33
CA LYS A 23 12.84 -5.28 -17.28
C LYS A 23 14.33 -5.03 -17.54
N LYS A 24 14.73 -3.79 -17.74
CA LYS A 24 16.14 -3.41 -17.94
C LYS A 24 17.00 -3.67 -16.70
N ALA A 25 16.42 -3.54 -15.51
CA ALA A 25 17.08 -3.81 -14.24
C ALA A 25 17.13 -5.32 -13.89
N GLY A 26 16.54 -6.20 -14.71
CA GLY A 26 16.44 -7.63 -14.42
C GLY A 26 15.42 -7.97 -13.33
N ILE A 27 14.59 -7.01 -12.91
CA ILE A 27 13.53 -7.19 -11.92
C ILE A 27 12.29 -7.72 -12.66
N VAL A 28 12.35 -9.01 -13.00
CA VAL A 28 11.34 -9.71 -13.80
C VAL A 28 11.03 -11.08 -13.22
N GLY A 29 9.77 -11.47 -13.34
CA GLY A 29 9.25 -12.76 -12.92
C GLY A 29 8.70 -13.51 -14.11
N ARG A 30 8.80 -14.84 -14.08
CA ARG A 30 8.20 -15.70 -15.11
C ARG A 30 6.75 -15.95 -14.80
N ASP A 31 5.87 -15.65 -15.76
CA ASP A 31 4.46 -15.97 -15.66
C ASP A 31 4.24 -17.48 -15.88
N ILE A 32 4.33 -18.25 -14.78
CA ILE A 32 4.28 -19.71 -14.79
C ILE A 32 2.98 -20.30 -15.32
N HIS A 33 1.91 -19.49 -15.39
CA HIS A 33 0.59 -19.93 -15.84
C HIS A 33 0.37 -19.78 -17.35
N LYS A 34 1.36 -19.24 -18.08
CA LYS A 34 1.33 -19.14 -19.56
C LYS A 34 2.25 -20.17 -20.21
N LEU A 35 1.86 -20.64 -21.40
CA LEU A 35 2.57 -21.69 -22.15
C LEU A 35 4.04 -21.32 -22.44
N ASP A 36 4.25 -20.06 -22.84
CA ASP A 36 5.55 -19.47 -23.19
C ASP A 36 6.33 -18.94 -21.98
N LYS A 37 5.73 -18.96 -20.78
CA LYS A 37 6.31 -18.49 -19.51
C LYS A 37 7.06 -17.16 -19.65
N PRO A 38 6.40 -16.12 -20.21
CA PRO A 38 7.08 -14.88 -20.55
C PRO A 38 7.58 -14.18 -19.29
N GLU A 39 8.67 -13.43 -19.44
CA GLU A 39 9.20 -12.58 -18.38
C GLU A 39 8.44 -11.25 -18.33
N VAL A 40 7.82 -11.00 -17.18
CA VAL A 40 7.01 -9.82 -16.90
C VAL A 40 7.65 -9.02 -15.75
N PRO A 41 7.51 -7.68 -15.74
CA PRO A 41 8.01 -6.88 -14.63
C PRO A 41 7.32 -7.27 -13.32
N GLU A 42 8.07 -7.51 -12.25
CA GLU A 42 7.50 -7.89 -10.94
C GLU A 42 6.95 -6.69 -10.17
N MET A 43 7.76 -5.63 -10.05
CA MET A 43 7.47 -4.50 -9.14
C MET A 43 6.56 -3.42 -9.75
N GLY A 44 5.47 -3.81 -10.42
CA GLY A 44 4.53 -2.86 -11.04
C GLY A 44 3.84 -1.92 -10.04
N GLY A 45 3.70 -2.35 -8.77
CA GLY A 45 3.08 -1.58 -7.69
C GLY A 45 3.77 -0.26 -7.37
N ILE A 46 5.05 -0.10 -7.73
CA ILE A 46 5.80 1.17 -7.58
C ILE A 46 5.05 2.33 -8.23
N VAL A 47 4.35 2.08 -9.35
CA VAL A 47 3.56 3.09 -10.02
C VAL A 47 2.48 3.65 -9.10
N LEU A 48 1.78 2.80 -8.34
CA LEU A 48 0.75 3.24 -7.40
C LEU A 48 1.35 4.02 -6.22
N LEU A 49 2.53 3.62 -5.74
CA LEU A 49 3.25 4.33 -4.68
C LEU A 49 3.61 5.77 -5.10
N LEU A 50 3.90 6.00 -6.37
CA LEU A 50 4.20 7.33 -6.91
C LEU A 50 2.94 8.12 -7.23
N VAL A 51 1.97 7.48 -7.89
CA VAL A 51 0.81 8.15 -8.47
C VAL A 51 -0.23 8.54 -7.42
N LEU A 52 -0.49 7.68 -6.42
CA LEU A 52 -1.51 7.97 -5.41
C LEU A 52 -1.20 9.24 -4.61
N PRO A 53 -0.02 9.41 -3.98
CA PRO A 53 0.31 10.64 -3.27
C PRO A 53 0.30 11.87 -4.18
N LEU A 54 0.78 11.73 -5.42
CA LEU A 54 0.82 12.84 -6.37
C LEU A 54 -0.59 13.29 -6.79
N SER A 55 -1.48 12.34 -7.04
CA SER A 55 -2.87 12.63 -7.40
C SER A 55 -3.69 13.21 -6.25
N LEU A 56 -3.38 12.83 -5.01
CA LEU A 56 -4.07 13.27 -3.80
C LEU A 56 -3.43 14.49 -3.12
N ALA A 57 -2.30 14.98 -3.64
CA ALA A 57 -1.55 16.11 -3.06
C ALA A 57 -2.40 17.36 -2.83
N SER A 58 -3.36 17.63 -3.73
CA SER A 58 -4.28 18.77 -3.62
C SER A 58 -5.33 18.65 -2.51
N LEU A 59 -5.54 17.44 -1.97
CA LEU A 59 -6.52 17.14 -0.92
C LEU A 59 -5.87 16.87 0.43
N LEU A 60 -4.58 17.17 0.58
CA LEU A 60 -3.83 16.89 1.79
C LEU A 60 -4.45 17.62 2.99
N ASN A 61 -4.84 16.81 3.97
CA ASN A 61 -5.13 17.21 5.33
C ASN A 61 -4.29 16.33 6.27
N GLU A 62 -4.29 16.64 7.57
CA GLU A 62 -3.44 15.92 8.54
C GLU A 62 -3.70 14.41 8.52
N THR A 63 -4.97 14.00 8.54
CA THR A 63 -5.38 12.59 8.52
C THR A 63 -4.92 11.88 7.24
N LEU A 64 -5.13 12.51 6.08
CA LEU A 64 -4.74 11.96 4.79
C LEU A 64 -3.22 11.90 4.66
N ALA A 65 -2.48 12.90 5.16
CA ALA A 65 -1.03 12.92 5.14
C ALA A 65 -0.45 11.77 5.99
N LYS A 66 -0.97 11.54 7.20
CA LYS A 66 -0.60 10.40 8.05
C LYS A 66 -0.93 9.07 7.37
N THR A 67 -2.12 8.97 6.76
CA THR A 67 -2.55 7.76 6.04
C THR A 67 -1.65 7.46 4.85
N LEU A 68 -1.31 8.47 4.04
CA LEU A 68 -0.39 8.34 2.91
C LEU A 68 1.02 7.99 3.34
N LEU A 69 1.49 8.52 4.48
CA LEU A 69 2.78 8.16 5.05
C LEU A 69 2.82 6.67 5.42
N ILE A 70 1.80 6.17 6.13
CA ILE A 70 1.69 4.75 6.49
C ILE A 70 1.65 3.89 5.21
N PHE A 71 0.83 4.27 4.23
CA PHE A 71 0.75 3.61 2.93
C PHE A 71 2.12 3.54 2.22
N LEU A 72 2.86 4.65 2.18
CA LEU A 72 4.20 4.69 1.57
C LEU A 72 5.20 3.82 2.32
N LEU A 73 5.15 3.76 3.65
CA LEU A 73 6.01 2.90 4.46
C LEU A 73 5.74 1.42 4.20
N PHE A 74 4.47 1.02 4.06
CA PHE A 74 4.11 -0.32 3.60
C PHE A 74 4.63 -0.61 2.19
N GLY A 75 4.55 0.38 1.30
CA GLY A 75 5.15 0.31 -0.03
C GLY A 75 6.66 0.04 0.01
N VAL A 76 7.39 0.71 0.91
CA VAL A 76 8.83 0.49 1.11
C VAL A 76 9.09 -0.93 1.62
N ILE A 77 8.28 -1.45 2.56
CA ILE A 77 8.41 -2.85 3.01
C ILE A 77 8.19 -3.82 1.85
N GLY A 78 7.17 -3.58 1.02
CA GLY A 78 6.93 -4.40 -0.17
C GLY A 78 8.10 -4.39 -1.14
N ILE A 79 8.69 -3.22 -1.39
CA ILE A 79 9.90 -3.09 -2.22
C ILE A 79 11.08 -3.88 -1.63
N ILE A 80 11.29 -3.79 -0.31
CA ILE A 80 12.37 -4.53 0.35
C ILE A 80 12.11 -6.04 0.25
N ASP A 81 10.86 -6.49 0.43
CA ASP A 81 10.47 -7.89 0.33
C ASP A 81 10.73 -8.46 -1.07
N ASP A 82 10.32 -7.74 -2.12
CA ASP A 82 10.53 -8.14 -3.51
C ASP A 82 12.02 -8.25 -3.86
N ILE A 83 12.87 -7.37 -3.33
CA ILE A 83 14.32 -7.36 -3.63
C ILE A 83 15.10 -8.38 -2.78
N THR A 84 14.75 -8.53 -1.50
CA THR A 84 15.57 -9.30 -0.54
C THR A 84 14.99 -10.66 -0.16
N HIS A 85 13.77 -10.96 -0.61
CA HIS A 85 13.02 -12.17 -0.23
C HIS A 85 13.00 -12.37 1.28
N LEU A 86 12.35 -11.46 1.99
CA LEU A 86 12.36 -11.45 3.45
C LEU A 86 11.76 -12.75 4.00
N ARG A 87 12.32 -13.23 5.12
CA ARG A 87 11.66 -14.31 5.87
C ARG A 87 10.30 -13.82 6.38
N GLN A 88 9.32 -14.72 6.38
CA GLN A 88 7.94 -14.44 6.83
C GLN A 88 7.89 -13.72 8.19
N SER A 89 8.75 -14.11 9.14
CA SER A 89 8.82 -13.48 10.46
C SER A 89 9.22 -11.99 10.40
N HIS A 90 10.19 -11.63 9.55
CA HIS A 90 10.62 -10.24 9.39
C HIS A 90 9.54 -9.40 8.72
N LYS A 91 8.86 -9.97 7.71
CA LYS A 91 7.75 -9.31 7.03
C LYS A 91 6.62 -8.94 7.99
N VAL A 92 6.21 -9.89 8.84
CA VAL A 92 5.20 -9.65 9.87
C VAL A 92 5.68 -8.62 10.89
N LEU A 93 6.92 -8.73 11.37
CA LEU A 93 7.47 -7.79 12.35
C LEU A 93 7.53 -6.36 11.81
N LEU A 94 8.05 -6.16 10.59
CA LEU A 94 8.10 -4.84 9.95
C LEU A 94 6.69 -4.29 9.72
N SER A 95 5.76 -5.14 9.26
CA SER A 95 4.36 -4.75 9.05
C SER A 95 3.67 -4.33 10.36
N LEU A 96 3.91 -5.03 11.47
CA LEU A 96 3.42 -4.67 12.81
C LEU A 96 3.98 -3.32 13.28
N LEU A 97 5.26 -3.08 13.04
CA LEU A 97 5.89 -1.81 13.41
C LEU A 97 5.24 -0.64 12.65
N ILE A 98 5.01 -0.79 11.34
CA ILE A 98 4.37 0.27 10.55
C ILE A 98 2.87 0.42 10.88
N SER A 99 2.14 -0.68 11.08
CA SER A 99 0.72 -0.62 11.44
C SER A 99 0.48 0.05 12.80
N SER A 100 1.44 -0.03 13.74
CA SER A 100 1.33 0.67 15.03
C SER A 100 1.18 2.20 14.89
N LEU A 101 1.66 2.80 13.79
CA LEU A 101 1.50 4.25 13.53
C LEU A 101 0.03 4.66 13.35
N VAL A 102 -0.88 3.72 13.10
CA VAL A 102 -2.33 3.96 12.97
C VAL A 102 -2.90 4.57 14.24
N ILE A 103 -2.30 4.31 15.42
CA ILE A 103 -2.70 4.93 16.70
C ILE A 103 -2.61 6.46 16.63
N SER A 104 -1.75 7.02 15.78
CA SER A 104 -1.60 8.47 15.62
C SER A 104 -2.73 9.14 14.81
N ILE A 105 -3.61 8.35 14.21
CA ILE A 105 -4.77 8.81 13.44
C ILE A 105 -5.99 8.76 14.36
N PHE A 106 -6.58 9.91 14.65
CA PHE A 106 -7.82 9.97 15.42
C PHE A 106 -9.00 9.51 14.56
N VAL A 107 -9.61 8.39 14.95
CA VAL A 107 -10.77 7.80 14.27
C VAL A 107 -11.90 7.63 15.27
N ASP A 108 -13.15 7.73 14.80
CA ASP A 108 -14.30 7.32 15.61
C ASP A 108 -14.20 5.82 15.92
N THR A 109 -14.28 5.49 17.21
CA THR A 109 -14.12 4.11 17.70
C THR A 109 -15.48 3.44 17.98
N ARG A 110 -16.57 4.11 17.60
CA ARG A 110 -17.93 3.56 17.67
C ARG A 110 -18.18 2.65 16.48
N LEU A 111 -18.61 1.43 16.77
CA LEU A 111 -19.10 0.49 15.79
C LEU A 111 -20.62 0.47 15.81
N ASP A 112 -21.22 0.79 14.67
CA ASP A 112 -22.67 0.68 14.50
C ASP A 112 -23.05 -0.77 14.19
N ILE A 113 -23.63 -1.45 15.18
CA ILE A 113 -24.15 -2.81 15.09
C ILE A 113 -25.67 -2.71 14.94
N LEU A 114 -26.16 -2.59 13.70
CA LEU A 114 -27.57 -2.59 13.24
C LEU A 114 -28.60 -1.82 14.11
N LEU A 115 -28.87 -2.26 15.34
CA LEU A 115 -29.78 -1.63 16.31
C LEU A 115 -29.08 -0.86 17.45
N THR A 116 -27.75 -0.99 17.63
CA THR A 116 -26.99 -0.31 18.70
C THR A 116 -25.63 0.16 18.20
N SER A 117 -25.08 1.19 18.83
CA SER A 117 -23.66 1.54 18.68
C SER A 117 -22.86 0.99 19.86
N LEU A 118 -21.68 0.44 19.59
CA LEU A 118 -20.77 -0.11 20.59
C LEU A 118 -19.45 0.66 20.52
N GLU A 119 -19.04 1.27 21.64
CA GLU A 119 -17.79 2.02 21.73
C GLU A 119 -16.63 1.08 22.09
N LEU A 120 -15.68 0.90 21.17
CA LEU A 120 -14.55 -0.01 21.36
C LEU A 120 -13.31 0.65 21.99
N GLY A 121 -13.16 1.97 21.88
CA GLY A 121 -11.99 2.70 22.38
C GLY A 121 -10.67 2.09 21.89
N MET A 122 -9.78 1.73 22.82
CA MET A 122 -8.46 1.16 22.51
C MET A 122 -8.51 -0.18 21.76
N LEU A 123 -9.58 -0.97 21.95
CA LEU A 123 -9.74 -2.23 21.23
C LEU A 123 -9.92 -2.00 19.73
N TYR A 124 -10.48 -0.86 19.31
CA TYR A 124 -10.59 -0.48 17.91
C TYR A 124 -9.20 -0.38 17.26
N TYR A 125 -8.28 0.34 17.90
CA TYR A 125 -6.92 0.50 17.39
C TYR A 125 -6.14 -0.82 17.37
N LEU A 126 -6.33 -1.68 18.38
CA LEU A 126 -5.73 -3.02 18.38
C LEU A 126 -6.20 -3.85 17.19
N PHE A 127 -7.51 -3.88 16.92
CA PHE A 127 -8.05 -4.59 15.76
C PHE A 127 -7.60 -3.98 14.44
N ALA A 128 -7.53 -2.64 14.35
CA ALA A 128 -7.02 -1.97 13.15
C ALA A 128 -5.57 -2.34 12.85
N ILE A 129 -4.70 -2.36 13.87
CA ILE A 129 -3.30 -2.77 13.75
C ILE A 129 -3.20 -4.20 13.23
N LEU A 130 -3.95 -5.13 13.86
CA LEU A 130 -3.94 -6.54 13.47
C LEU A 130 -4.44 -6.71 12.04
N PHE A 131 -5.57 -6.08 11.69
CA PHE A 131 -6.17 -6.14 10.36
C PHE A 131 -5.26 -5.61 9.24
N ILE A 132 -4.53 -4.53 9.50
CA ILE A 132 -3.61 -3.94 8.51
C ILE A 132 -2.36 -4.82 8.35
N THR A 133 -1.98 -5.55 9.39
CA THR A 133 -0.79 -6.41 9.39
C THR A 133 -1.03 -7.74 8.68
N GLY A 134 -2.24 -8.33 8.80
CA GLY A 134 -2.54 -9.68 8.30
C GLY A 134 -4.02 -9.98 8.18
#